data_AF-A0A840CMG9-F1
#
_entry.id   AF-A0A840CMG9-F1
#
_cell.length_a   1.000
_cell.length_b   1.000
_cell.length_c   1.000
_cell.angle_alpha   90.00
_cell.angle_beta   90.00
_cell.angle_gamma   90.00
#
_symmetry.space_group_name_H-M   'P 1'
#
loop_
_entity.id
_entity.type
_entity.pdbx_description
1 polymer ?
#
loop_
_entity_poly.entity_id
_entity_poly.type
_entity_poly.pdbx_seq_one_letter_code
_entity_poly.pdbx_strand_id
1 'polypeptide(L)'
;MDNRNELMIPEKRKELVLAKYNKAIEFITKVNPTVCMDKYGDFELAEHCINSQAVTFSELASWYSKDCPSDFISVHLATLNIFVNVSQHLTKEQIKEISFWIVKRWSYLNIAELTLVISRIKMGGYGPLYNNLSGEFILNCFSEYVKERRSAMYKANAEMQKPFPNLQSLGVALMQNVDKMPNLKKMLEETRQQNEVAAAQELDEKKQRIKRFKDIL
;
A
#
# COMPACT_ATOMS: atom_id res chain seq x y z
N MET A 1 18.02 9.90 -0.82
CA MET A 1 16.86 9.69 -1.70
C MET A 1 16.50 8.22 -1.62
N ASP A 2 15.28 7.97 -1.16
CA ASP A 2 14.45 6.78 -1.37
C ASP A 2 14.87 5.41 -0.79
N ASN A 3 14.54 5.24 0.49
CA ASN A 3 14.43 3.95 1.16
C ASN A 3 12.97 3.44 1.09
N ARG A 4 12.40 3.34 -0.13
CA ARG A 4 11.06 2.81 -0.35
C ARG A 4 11.17 1.29 -0.58
N ASN A 5 10.61 0.51 0.35
CA ASN A 5 10.31 -0.93 0.28
C ASN A 5 11.26 -1.93 0.96
N GLU A 6 11.84 -1.62 2.11
CA GLU A 6 12.05 -2.69 3.10
C GLU A 6 10.73 -2.91 3.85
N LEU A 7 10.14 -4.11 3.73
CA LEU A 7 9.04 -4.52 4.60
C LEU A 7 9.54 -4.34 6.05
N MET A 8 8.96 -3.37 6.76
CA MET A 8 9.34 -3.13 8.13
C MET A 8 8.92 -4.33 8.98
N ILE A 9 9.90 -5.09 9.44
CA ILE A 9 9.71 -6.24 10.35
C ILE A 9 8.87 -5.76 11.56
N PRO A 10 7.79 -6.45 11.95
CA PRO A 10 6.84 -6.00 12.99
C PRO A 10 7.51 -5.56 14.29
N GLU A 11 8.58 -6.23 14.71
CA GLU A 11 9.36 -5.94 15.91
C GLU A 11 10.05 -4.57 15.83
N LYS A 12 10.68 -4.26 14.68
CA LYS A 12 11.34 -2.96 14.44
C LYS A 12 10.32 -1.82 14.45
N ARG A 13 9.09 -2.07 13.98
CA ARG A 13 8.00 -1.09 14.02
C ARG A 13 7.58 -0.77 15.45
N LYS A 14 7.39 -1.80 16.26
CA LYS A 14 7.07 -1.66 17.68
C LYS A 14 8.12 -0.80 18.38
N GLU A 15 9.40 -1.07 18.18
CA GLU A 15 10.50 -0.30 18.77
C GLU A 15 10.43 1.19 18.39
N LEU A 16 10.29 1.51 17.09
CA LEU A 16 10.21 2.90 16.65
C LEU A 16 8.98 3.64 17.21
N VAL A 17 7.84 2.96 17.27
CA VAL A 17 6.60 3.56 17.80
C VAL A 17 6.72 3.81 19.30
N LEU A 18 7.19 2.83 20.07
CA LEU A 18 7.35 2.96 21.51
C LEU A 18 8.47 3.94 21.91
N ALA A 19 9.51 4.08 21.10
CA ALA A 19 10.53 5.10 21.28
C ALA A 19 9.97 6.53 21.10
N LYS A 20 8.98 6.70 20.21
CA LYS A 20 8.35 8.00 19.93
C LYS A 20 7.18 8.32 20.87
N TYR A 21 6.41 7.31 21.25
CA TYR A 21 5.23 7.41 22.10
C TYR A 21 5.30 6.29 23.13
N ASN A 22 5.79 6.58 24.34
CA ASN A 22 6.06 5.52 25.32
C ASN A 22 4.79 5.08 26.07
N LYS A 23 3.73 5.88 26.02
CA LYS A 23 2.44 5.68 26.69
C LYS A 23 1.28 5.79 25.72
N ALA A 24 0.21 5.03 26.01
CA ALA A 24 -1.03 5.05 25.21
C ALA A 24 -1.59 6.46 25.02
N ILE A 25 -1.62 7.27 26.09
CA ILE A 25 -2.17 8.63 26.05
C ILE A 25 -1.36 9.56 25.14
N GLU A 26 -0.05 9.39 25.08
CA GLU A 26 0.83 10.15 24.20
C GLU A 26 0.54 9.79 22.74
N PHE A 27 0.42 8.49 22.45
CA PHE A 27 0.05 8.01 21.13
C PHE A 27 -1.30 8.59 20.69
N ILE A 28 -2.36 8.44 21.50
CA ILE A 28 -3.71 8.89 21.18
C ILE A 28 -3.75 10.41 20.96
N THR A 29 -3.04 11.17 21.80
CA THR A 29 -3.06 12.64 21.74
C THR A 29 -2.27 13.18 20.55
N LYS A 30 -1.13 12.56 20.23
CA LYS A 30 -0.23 13.01 19.16
C LYS A 30 -0.59 12.44 17.79
N VAL A 31 -1.20 11.26 17.73
CA VAL A 31 -1.71 10.62 16.51
C VAL A 31 -3.23 10.86 16.40
N ASN A 32 -3.66 12.08 16.70
CA ASN A 32 -5.08 12.45 16.74
C ASN A 32 -5.72 12.49 15.33
N PRO A 33 -7.04 12.69 15.21
CA PRO A 33 -7.74 12.68 13.93
C PRO A 33 -7.19 13.67 12.90
N THR A 34 -6.74 14.85 13.31
CA THR A 34 -6.16 15.86 12.41
C THR A 34 -4.85 15.36 11.81
N VAL A 35 -3.93 14.87 12.66
CA VAL A 35 -2.65 14.31 12.21
C VAL A 35 -2.85 13.09 11.31
N CYS A 36 -3.86 12.27 11.60
CA CYS A 36 -4.22 11.16 10.74
C CYS A 36 -4.73 11.63 9.37
N MET A 37 -5.56 12.67 9.32
CA MET A 37 -6.02 13.26 8.06
C MET A 37 -4.86 13.88 7.27
N ASP A 38 -3.93 14.58 7.91
CA ASP A 38 -2.77 15.16 7.22
C ASP A 38 -1.89 14.07 6.58
N LYS A 39 -1.81 12.90 7.21
CA LYS A 39 -0.95 11.80 6.76
C LYS A 39 -1.63 10.86 5.76
N TYR A 40 -2.92 10.61 5.92
CA TYR A 40 -3.67 9.59 5.19
C TYR A 40 -4.85 10.15 4.38
N GLY A 41 -5.04 11.48 4.36
CA GLY A 41 -6.18 12.13 3.72
C GLY A 41 -6.26 11.91 2.21
N ASP A 42 -5.12 11.72 1.55
CA ASP A 42 -5.04 11.46 0.11
C ASP A 42 -5.35 10.00 -0.26
N PHE A 43 -5.60 9.12 0.73
CA PHE A 43 -5.90 7.73 0.45
C PHE A 43 -7.36 7.57 0.04
N GLU A 44 -7.60 7.30 -1.24
CA GLU A 44 -8.96 7.07 -1.73
C GLU A 44 -9.36 5.59 -1.78
N LEU A 45 -8.38 4.68 -1.84
CA LEU A 45 -8.60 3.25 -2.06
C LEU A 45 -8.15 2.42 -0.84
N ALA A 46 -8.86 1.33 -0.56
CA ALA A 46 -8.48 0.40 0.51
C ALA A 46 -7.04 -0.14 0.35
N GLU A 47 -6.58 -0.33 -0.90
CA GLU A 47 -5.22 -0.79 -1.19
C GLU A 47 -4.15 0.16 -0.65
N HIS A 48 -4.33 1.47 -0.79
CA HIS A 48 -3.38 2.46 -0.26
C HIS A 48 -3.25 2.33 1.27
N CYS A 49 -4.37 2.14 1.97
CA CYS A 49 -4.38 1.96 3.41
C CYS A 49 -3.72 0.63 3.82
N ILE A 50 -4.00 -0.47 3.12
CA ILE A 50 -3.39 -1.79 3.40
C ILE A 50 -1.87 -1.72 3.26
N ASN A 51 -1.38 -1.07 2.20
CA ASN A 51 0.04 -0.99 1.89
C ASN A 51 0.80 0.07 2.71
N SER A 52 0.10 0.93 3.46
CA SER A 52 0.66 2.06 4.20
C SER A 52 1.55 1.71 5.39
N GLN A 53 1.61 0.43 5.80
CA GLN A 53 2.30 -0.03 7.00
C GLN A 53 1.85 0.69 8.28
N ALA A 54 0.65 1.28 8.27
CA ALA A 54 0.06 1.93 9.42
C ALA A 54 -0.22 0.93 10.54
N VAL A 55 -0.17 1.41 11.79
CA VAL A 55 -0.38 0.57 12.98
C VAL A 55 -1.82 0.04 13.00
N THR A 56 -1.96 -1.26 13.21
CA THR A 56 -3.25 -1.97 13.34
C THR A 56 -3.82 -1.85 14.76
N PHE A 57 -5.13 -2.04 14.91
CA PHE A 57 -5.75 -2.03 16.24
C PHE A 57 -5.23 -3.17 17.13
N SER A 58 -4.93 -4.33 16.54
CA SER A 58 -4.31 -5.47 17.25
C SER A 58 -2.91 -5.13 17.74
N GLU A 59 -2.12 -4.41 16.94
CA GLU A 59 -0.80 -3.92 17.35
C GLU A 59 -0.93 -2.90 18.50
N LEU A 60 -1.84 -1.93 18.42
CA LEU A 60 -2.10 -0.99 19.53
C LEU A 60 -2.47 -1.71 20.82
N ALA A 61 -3.34 -2.73 20.72
CA ALA A 61 -3.72 -3.55 21.86
C ALA A 61 -2.53 -4.29 22.48
N SER A 62 -1.64 -4.80 21.63
CA SER A 62 -0.45 -5.54 22.05
C SER A 62 0.65 -4.65 22.62
N TRP A 63 0.78 -3.41 22.14
CA TRP A 63 1.91 -2.54 22.49
C TRP A 63 1.64 -1.71 23.75
N TYR A 64 0.38 -1.34 23.99
CA TYR A 64 0.01 -0.46 25.10
C TYR A 64 -0.94 -1.15 26.09
N SER A 65 -2.18 -1.41 25.68
CA SER A 65 -3.20 -2.04 26.51
C SER A 65 -4.38 -2.50 25.64
N LYS A 66 -5.16 -3.47 26.12
CA LYS A 66 -6.34 -3.99 25.42
C LYS A 66 -7.36 -2.89 25.04
N ASP A 67 -7.47 -1.85 25.85
CA ASP A 67 -8.44 -0.77 25.68
C ASP A 67 -7.93 0.37 24.78
N CYS A 68 -6.61 0.49 24.60
CA CYS A 68 -5.97 1.53 23.79
C CYS A 68 -6.59 1.72 22.38
N PRO A 69 -6.88 0.68 21.58
CA PRO A 69 -7.51 0.88 20.27
C PRO A 69 -8.95 1.42 20.37
N SER A 70 -9.72 1.01 21.38
CA SER A 70 -11.10 1.51 21.57
C SER A 70 -11.11 2.97 22.02
N ASP A 71 -10.17 3.36 22.89
CA ASP A 71 -9.98 4.77 23.28
C ASP A 71 -9.55 5.63 22.07
N PHE A 72 -8.64 5.11 21.25
CA PHE A 72 -8.20 5.77 20.02
C PHE A 72 -9.38 6.02 19.06
N ILE A 73 -10.17 4.97 18.77
CA ILE A 73 -11.35 5.09 17.89
C ILE A 73 -12.39 6.04 18.49
N SER A 74 -12.57 6.03 19.81
CA SER A 74 -13.51 6.93 20.50
C SER A 74 -13.19 8.40 20.24
N VAL A 75 -11.91 8.77 20.17
CA VAL A 75 -11.49 10.15 19.82
C VAL A 75 -11.90 10.49 18.39
N HIS A 76 -11.69 9.58 17.43
CA HIS A 76 -12.11 9.78 16.04
C HIS A 76 -13.62 9.91 15.90
N LEU A 77 -14.38 9.06 16.60
CA LEU A 77 -15.85 9.11 16.61
C LEU A 77 -16.38 10.37 17.28
N ALA A 78 -15.75 10.84 18.36
CA ALA A 78 -16.12 12.10 19.00
C ALA A 78 -15.93 13.29 18.04
N THR A 79 -14.82 13.34 17.30
CA THR A 79 -14.60 14.36 16.26
C THR A 79 -15.61 14.25 15.11
N LEU A 80 -15.96 13.03 14.69
CA LEU A 80 -17.01 12.82 13.70
C LEU A 80 -18.37 13.34 14.21
N ASN A 81 -18.72 13.00 15.44
CA ASN A 81 -19.99 13.37 16.08
C ASN A 81 -20.16 14.89 16.21
N ILE A 82 -19.06 15.63 16.41
CA ILE A 82 -19.06 17.10 16.39
C ILE A 82 -19.16 17.66 14.97
N PHE A 83 -18.53 17.01 13.99
CA PHE A 83 -18.48 17.47 12.61
C PHE A 83 -19.85 17.39 11.92
N VAL A 84 -20.59 16.31 12.15
CA VAL A 84 -21.87 16.10 11.47
C VAL A 84 -22.97 16.98 12.08
N ASN A 85 -23.73 17.66 11.23
CA ASN A 85 -24.85 18.49 11.67
C ASN A 85 -26.14 17.67 11.74
N VAL A 86 -26.25 16.81 12.76
CA VAL A 86 -27.42 15.97 13.03
C VAL A 86 -28.18 16.50 14.24
N SER A 87 -29.49 16.24 14.31
CA SER A 87 -30.28 16.66 15.47
C SER A 87 -30.06 15.75 16.68
N GLN A 88 -29.71 14.49 16.44
CA GLN A 88 -29.39 13.50 17.46
C GLN A 88 -27.94 13.06 17.34
N HIS A 89 -27.13 13.50 18.31
CA HIS A 89 -25.73 13.13 18.44
C HIS A 89 -25.57 11.88 19.31
N LEU A 90 -24.48 11.15 19.08
CA LEU A 90 -24.10 10.03 19.93
C LEU A 90 -23.71 10.51 21.34
N THR A 91 -24.16 9.78 22.36
CA THR A 91 -23.68 9.90 23.74
C THR A 91 -22.25 9.35 23.88
N LYS A 92 -21.57 9.70 24.98
CA LYS A 92 -20.21 9.19 25.25
C LYS A 92 -20.19 7.66 25.40
N GLU A 93 -21.25 7.11 25.99
CA GLU A 93 -21.44 5.68 26.22
C GLU A 93 -21.63 4.96 24.88
N GLN A 94 -22.45 5.50 23.98
CA GLN A 94 -22.61 4.96 22.62
C GLN A 94 -21.29 5.01 21.84
N ILE A 95 -20.52 6.10 21.92
CA ILE A 95 -19.22 6.20 21.25
C ILE A 95 -18.26 5.10 21.75
N LYS A 96 -18.20 4.86 23.07
CA LYS A 96 -17.37 3.80 23.65
C LYS A 96 -17.82 2.42 23.18
N GLU A 97 -19.12 2.15 23.17
CA GLU A 97 -19.67 0.88 22.74
C GLU A 97 -19.43 0.60 21.25
N ILE A 98 -19.64 1.59 20.38
CA ILE A 98 -19.33 1.49 18.95
C ILE A 98 -17.84 1.21 18.75
N SER A 99 -16.96 1.91 19.47
CA SER A 99 -15.51 1.71 19.40
C SER A 99 -15.12 0.29 19.83
N PHE A 100 -15.73 -0.24 20.89
CA PHE A 100 -15.53 -1.62 21.33
C PHE A 100 -15.91 -2.61 20.22
N TRP A 101 -17.08 -2.44 19.60
CA TRP A 101 -17.54 -3.35 18.54
C TRP A 101 -16.68 -3.30 17.28
N ILE A 102 -16.17 -2.12 16.91
CA ILE A 102 -15.23 -1.97 15.79
C ILE A 102 -13.96 -2.78 16.04
N VAL A 103 -13.33 -2.63 17.22
CA VAL A 103 -12.13 -3.39 17.58
C VAL A 103 -12.43 -4.88 17.63
N LYS A 104 -13.55 -5.28 18.25
CA LYS A 104 -13.93 -6.68 18.42
C LYS A 104 -14.11 -7.41 17.09
N ARG A 105 -14.66 -6.75 16.07
CA ARG A 105 -14.96 -7.34 14.76
C ARG A 105 -13.80 -7.21 13.77
N TRP A 106 -13.04 -6.13 13.87
CA TRP A 106 -12.10 -5.73 12.83
C TRP A 106 -10.76 -5.28 13.40
N SER A 107 -10.23 -6.02 14.38
CA SER A 107 -8.95 -5.72 15.03
C SER A 107 -7.74 -5.70 14.07
N TYR A 108 -7.89 -6.26 12.87
CA TYR A 108 -6.87 -6.27 11.82
C TYR A 108 -6.82 -4.98 11.00
N LEU A 109 -7.79 -4.07 11.16
CA LEU A 109 -7.77 -2.77 10.50
C LEU A 109 -6.72 -1.86 11.14
N ASN A 110 -6.20 -0.93 10.33
CA ASN A 110 -5.20 0.04 10.72
C ASN A 110 -5.72 1.48 10.80
N ILE A 111 -4.90 2.36 11.38
CA ILE A 111 -5.27 3.78 11.57
C ILE A 111 -5.52 4.53 10.25
N ALA A 112 -4.90 4.12 9.13
CA ALA A 112 -5.18 4.70 7.83
C ALA A 112 -6.56 4.29 7.31
N GLU A 113 -6.95 3.02 7.53
CA GLU A 113 -8.28 2.49 7.20
C GLU A 113 -9.37 3.18 8.05
N LEU A 114 -9.14 3.39 9.36
CA LEU A 114 -10.03 4.20 10.20
C LEU A 114 -10.23 5.60 9.62
N THR A 115 -9.13 6.24 9.24
CA THR A 115 -9.14 7.61 8.71
C THR A 115 -9.96 7.69 7.43
N LEU A 116 -9.77 6.72 6.52
CA LEU A 116 -10.52 6.63 5.27
C LEU A 116 -12.03 6.41 5.50
N VAL A 117 -12.41 5.51 6.42
CA VAL A 117 -13.84 5.29 6.72
C VAL A 117 -14.46 6.57 7.28
N ILE A 118 -13.80 7.22 8.25
CA ILE A 118 -14.31 8.45 8.86
C ILE A 118 -14.38 9.60 7.85
N SER A 119 -13.37 9.77 6.98
CA SER A 119 -13.38 10.81 5.94
C SER A 119 -14.54 10.59 4.96
N ARG A 120 -14.77 9.34 4.52
CA ARG A 120 -15.89 9.01 3.64
C ARG A 120 -17.25 9.23 4.29
N ILE A 121 -17.41 8.95 5.58
CA ILE A 121 -18.64 9.31 6.31
C ILE A 121 -18.84 10.84 6.26
N LYS A 122 -17.80 11.63 6.54
CA LYS A 122 -17.88 13.10 6.50
C LYS A 122 -18.23 13.63 5.11
N MET A 123 -17.76 12.97 4.06
CA MET A 123 -18.06 13.31 2.66
C MET A 123 -19.41 12.76 2.16
N GLY A 124 -20.15 12.01 2.98
CA GLY A 124 -21.42 11.39 2.58
C GLY A 124 -21.28 10.14 1.69
N GLY A 125 -20.10 9.54 1.62
CA GLY A 125 -19.80 8.39 0.75
C GLY A 125 -20.55 7.10 1.09
N TYR A 126 -21.15 7.02 2.28
CA TYR A 126 -21.97 5.89 2.73
C TYR A 126 -23.48 6.18 2.69
N GLY A 127 -23.87 7.27 2.04
CA GLY A 127 -25.25 7.74 1.99
C GLY A 127 -25.58 8.78 3.07
N PRO A 128 -26.81 9.31 3.04
CA PRO A 128 -27.24 10.37 3.94
C PRO A 128 -27.46 9.87 5.38
N LEU A 129 -27.21 10.74 6.36
CA LEU A 129 -27.40 10.45 7.79
C LEU A 129 -28.86 10.57 8.24
N TYR A 130 -29.77 11.10 7.43
CA TYR A 130 -31.18 11.31 7.79
C TYR A 130 -31.38 11.98 9.17
N ASN A 131 -30.57 13.00 9.49
CA ASN A 131 -30.55 13.72 10.76
C ASN A 131 -30.24 12.88 12.02
N ASN A 132 -29.71 11.66 11.88
CA ASN A 132 -29.35 10.81 12.99
C ASN A 132 -28.02 10.07 12.75
N LEU A 133 -27.01 10.34 13.58
CA LEU A 133 -25.79 9.53 13.59
C LEU A 133 -25.97 8.37 14.57
N SER A 134 -26.28 7.17 14.06
CA SER A 134 -26.48 5.98 14.89
C SER A 134 -25.28 5.05 14.90
N GLY A 135 -25.16 4.23 15.95
CA GLY A 135 -24.13 3.19 16.01
C GLY A 135 -24.28 2.14 14.91
N GLU A 136 -25.51 1.77 14.56
CA GLU A 136 -25.80 0.87 13.45
C GLU A 136 -25.26 1.42 12.12
N PHE A 137 -25.51 2.70 11.84
CA PHE A 137 -25.00 3.35 10.63
C PHE A 137 -23.46 3.28 10.55
N ILE A 138 -22.77 3.63 11.65
CA ILE A 138 -21.31 3.61 11.68
C ILE A 138 -20.80 2.18 11.47
N LEU A 139 -21.34 1.19 12.18
CA LEU A 139 -20.95 -0.21 12.02
C LEU A 139 -21.21 -0.73 10.60
N ASN A 140 -22.28 -0.29 9.95
CA ASN A 140 -22.55 -0.60 8.54
C ASN A 140 -21.50 0.02 7.61
N CYS A 141 -21.06 1.26 7.85
CA CYS A 141 -19.98 1.89 7.07
C CYS A 141 -18.68 1.07 7.12
N PHE A 142 -18.29 0.59 8.32
CA PHE A 142 -17.13 -0.30 8.47
C PHE A 142 -17.35 -1.65 7.78
N SER A 143 -18.55 -2.21 7.85
CA SER A 143 -18.90 -3.46 7.16
C SER A 143 -18.76 -3.34 5.65
N GLU A 144 -19.25 -2.25 5.05
CA GLU A 144 -19.08 -1.96 3.62
C GLU A 144 -17.61 -1.77 3.25
N TYR A 145 -16.86 -1.00 4.05
CA TYR A 145 -15.43 -0.85 3.84
C TYR A 145 -14.69 -2.20 3.84
N VAL A 146 -15.04 -3.10 4.73
CA VAL A 146 -14.40 -4.43 4.81
C VAL A 146 -14.68 -5.27 3.57
N LYS A 147 -15.83 -5.12 2.91
CA LYS A 147 -16.11 -5.77 1.62
C LYS A 147 -15.17 -5.23 0.52
N GLU A 148 -15.01 -3.91 0.44
CA GLU A 148 -14.06 -3.27 -0.48
C GLU A 148 -12.63 -3.74 -0.22
N ARG A 149 -12.20 -3.69 1.05
CA ARG A 149 -10.89 -4.15 1.49
C ARG A 149 -10.61 -5.59 1.06
N ARG A 150 -11.59 -6.48 1.24
CA ARG A 150 -11.48 -7.88 0.82
C ARG A 150 -11.34 -8.01 -0.69
N SER A 151 -12.11 -7.23 -1.46
CA SER A 151 -11.99 -7.18 -2.91
C SER A 151 -10.60 -6.73 -3.36
N ALA A 152 -10.04 -5.69 -2.72
CA ALA A 152 -8.68 -5.22 -2.99
C ALA A 152 -7.63 -6.31 -2.73
N MET A 153 -7.72 -7.02 -1.61
CA MET A 153 -6.82 -8.14 -1.32
C MET A 153 -6.94 -9.29 -2.33
N TYR A 154 -8.16 -9.63 -2.78
CA TYR A 154 -8.34 -10.67 -3.78
C TYR A 154 -7.73 -10.28 -5.12
N LYS A 155 -7.86 -9.02 -5.53
CA LYS A 155 -7.22 -8.50 -6.74
C LYS A 155 -5.70 -8.58 -6.64
N ALA A 156 -5.10 -8.11 -5.54
CA ALA A 156 -3.67 -8.18 -5.32
C ALA A 156 -3.14 -9.63 -5.32
N ASN A 157 -3.86 -10.56 -4.67
CA ASN A 157 -3.50 -11.97 -4.68
C ASN A 157 -3.61 -12.61 -6.08
N ALA A 158 -4.64 -12.25 -6.85
CA ALA A 158 -4.80 -12.72 -8.23
C ALA A 158 -3.68 -12.19 -9.14
N GLU A 159 -3.21 -10.96 -8.91
CA GLU A 159 -2.08 -10.39 -9.64
C GLU A 159 -0.75 -11.09 -9.30
N MET A 160 -0.52 -11.42 -8.03
CA MET A 160 0.66 -12.19 -7.61
C MET A 160 0.67 -13.63 -8.15
N GLN A 161 -0.51 -14.22 -8.40
CA GLN A 161 -0.64 -15.55 -8.99
C GLN A 161 -0.53 -15.57 -10.51
N LYS A 162 -0.42 -14.41 -11.18
CA LYS A 162 -0.17 -14.39 -12.63
C LYS A 162 1.16 -15.08 -12.90
N PRO A 163 1.19 -16.10 -13.79
CA PRO A 163 2.45 -16.74 -14.13
C PRO A 163 3.40 -15.67 -14.67
N PHE A 164 4.64 -15.66 -14.16
CA PHE A 164 5.68 -14.83 -14.76
C PHE A 164 5.71 -15.14 -16.25
N PRO A 165 5.59 -14.12 -17.12
CA PRO A 165 5.60 -14.36 -18.55
C PRO A 165 6.88 -15.11 -18.90
N ASN A 166 6.74 -16.24 -19.58
CA ASN A 166 7.89 -17.05 -19.97
C ASN A 166 8.82 -16.23 -20.88
N LEU A 167 10.10 -16.59 -20.96
CA LEU A 167 11.09 -15.87 -21.78
C LEU A 167 10.65 -15.67 -23.24
N GLN A 168 9.84 -16.59 -23.80
CA GLN A 168 9.29 -16.47 -25.15
C GLN A 168 8.28 -15.31 -25.23
N SER A 169 7.32 -15.23 -24.30
CA SER A 169 6.32 -14.16 -24.24
C SER A 169 6.93 -12.79 -23.93
N LEU A 170 7.97 -12.75 -23.09
CA LEU A 170 8.78 -11.53 -22.86
C LEU A 170 9.53 -11.12 -24.14
N GLY A 171 10.14 -12.08 -24.84
CA GLY A 171 10.83 -11.85 -26.11
C GLY A 171 9.91 -11.29 -27.19
N VAL A 172 8.69 -11.83 -27.31
CA VAL A 172 7.67 -11.33 -28.25
C VAL A 172 7.21 -9.92 -27.86
N ALA A 173 6.94 -9.65 -26.58
CA ALA A 173 6.54 -8.32 -26.11
C ALA A 173 7.65 -7.27 -26.30
N LEU A 174 8.92 -7.64 -26.04
CA LEU A 174 10.07 -6.79 -26.27
C LEU A 174 10.26 -6.51 -27.76
N MET A 175 10.16 -7.52 -28.65
CA MET A 175 10.23 -7.32 -30.10
C MET A 175 9.13 -6.38 -30.60
N GLN A 176 7.89 -6.57 -30.15
CA GLN A 176 6.77 -5.70 -30.51
C GLN A 176 6.96 -4.24 -30.07
N ASN A 177 7.69 -4.02 -28.96
CA ASN A 177 8.02 -2.69 -28.47
C ASN A 177 9.26 -2.08 -29.16
N VAL A 178 10.22 -2.89 -29.58
CA VAL A 178 11.37 -2.46 -30.40
C VAL A 178 10.91 -2.00 -31.78
N ASP A 179 9.94 -2.68 -32.39
CA ASP A 179 9.29 -2.20 -33.63
C ASP A 179 8.57 -0.85 -33.42
N LYS A 180 8.09 -0.64 -32.18
CA LYS A 180 7.58 0.62 -31.60
C LYS A 180 8.56 1.81 -31.68
N MET A 181 9.86 1.53 -31.71
CA MET A 181 10.93 2.48 -31.39
C MET A 181 11.99 2.52 -32.51
N PRO A 182 11.80 3.36 -33.55
CA PRO A 182 12.64 3.34 -34.76
C PRO A 182 14.13 3.59 -34.48
N ASN A 183 14.45 4.42 -33.49
CA ASN A 183 15.84 4.69 -33.11
C ASN A 183 16.52 3.47 -32.49
N LEU A 184 15.82 2.73 -31.63
CA LEU A 184 16.35 1.53 -30.98
C LEU A 184 16.53 0.40 -31.98
N LYS A 185 15.57 0.23 -32.90
CA LYS A 185 15.66 -0.74 -33.99
C LYS A 185 16.88 -0.49 -34.88
N LYS A 186 17.14 0.78 -35.22
CA LYS A 186 18.32 1.18 -35.99
C LYS A 186 19.63 0.87 -35.26
N MET A 187 19.73 1.23 -33.97
CA MET A 187 20.92 0.95 -33.16
C MET A 187 21.21 -0.56 -33.02
N LEU A 188 20.18 -1.38 -32.87
CA LEU A 188 20.33 -2.84 -32.80
C LEU A 188 20.86 -3.42 -34.12
N GLU A 189 20.37 -2.92 -35.25
CA GLU A 189 20.83 -3.36 -36.57
C GLU A 189 22.30 -2.94 -36.81
N GLU A 190 22.66 -1.71 -36.44
CA GLU A 190 24.04 -1.20 -36.52
C GLU A 190 24.98 -2.02 -35.64
N THR A 191 24.57 -2.34 -34.41
CA THR A 191 25.35 -3.16 -33.47
C THR A 191 25.54 -4.58 -34.00
N ARG A 192 24.51 -5.15 -34.60
CA ARG A 192 24.58 -6.50 -35.19
C ARG A 192 25.58 -6.54 -36.35
N GLN A 193 25.52 -5.56 -37.25
CA GLN A 193 26.46 -5.46 -38.37
C GLN A 193 27.90 -5.28 -37.88
N GLN A 194 28.13 -4.48 -36.85
CA GLN A 194 29.45 -4.32 -36.24
C GLN A 194 30.00 -5.63 -35.66
N ASN A 195 29.16 -6.40 -34.98
CA ASN A 195 29.56 -7.69 -34.43
C ASN A 195 29.88 -8.74 -35.52
N GLU A 196 29.11 -8.76 -36.60
CA GLU A 196 29.37 -9.65 -37.75
C GLU A 196 30.70 -9.30 -38.44
N VAL A 197 31.00 -8.00 -38.61
CA VAL A 197 32.28 -7.53 -39.17
C VAL A 197 33.45 -7.86 -38.23
N ALA A 198 33.31 -7.62 -36.92
CA ALA A 198 34.34 -7.94 -35.94
C ALA A 198 34.66 -9.44 -35.90
N ALA A 199 33.65 -10.30 -35.96
CA ALA A 199 33.83 -11.75 -36.00
C ALA A 199 34.54 -12.22 -37.29
N ALA A 200 34.24 -11.60 -38.43
CA ALA A 200 34.92 -11.89 -39.69
C ALA A 200 36.40 -11.46 -39.68
N GLN A 201 36.69 -10.29 -39.10
CA GLN A 201 38.06 -9.80 -38.93
C GLN A 201 38.87 -10.71 -37.99
N GLU A 202 38.30 -11.10 -36.85
CA GLU A 202 38.98 -11.99 -35.90
C GLU A 202 39.27 -13.37 -36.52
N LEU A 203 38.36 -13.88 -37.36
CA LEU A 203 38.57 -15.12 -38.09
C LEU A 203 39.67 -15.00 -39.15
N ASP A 204 39.73 -13.87 -39.86
CA ASP A 204 40.79 -13.62 -40.85
C ASP A 204 42.16 -13.45 -40.19
N GLU A 205 42.25 -12.70 -39.09
CA GLU A 205 43.47 -12.58 -38.29
C GLU A 205 43.97 -13.93 -37.78
N LYS A 206 43.06 -14.79 -37.29
CA LYS A 206 43.41 -16.17 -36.89
C LYS A 206 43.95 -16.98 -38.08
N LYS A 207 43.32 -16.89 -39.26
CA LYS A 207 43.80 -17.58 -40.48
C LYS A 207 45.18 -17.07 -40.91
N GLN A 208 45.40 -15.76 -40.90
CA GLN A 208 46.69 -15.16 -41.25
C GLN A 208 47.79 -15.52 -40.24
N ARG A 209 47.46 -15.64 -38.95
CA ARG A 209 48.39 -16.07 -37.91
C ARG A 209 48.78 -17.54 -38.09
N ILE A 210 47.82 -18.41 -38.39
CA ILE A 210 48.06 -19.83 -38.70
C ILE A 210 48.94 -19.97 -39.95
N LYS A 211 48.71 -19.16 -41.00
CA LYS A 211 49.53 -19.17 -42.21
C LYS A 211 50.98 -18.76 -41.91
N ARG A 212 51.19 -17.66 -41.18
CA ARG A 212 52.54 -17.21 -40.77
C ARG A 212 53.29 -18.24 -39.92
N PHE A 213 52.59 -18.98 -39.06
CA PHE A 213 53.21 -20.08 -38.31
C PHE A 213 53.64 -21.25 -39.19
N LYS A 214 52.93 -21.53 -40.30
CA LYS A 214 53.31 -22.57 -41.26
C LYS A 214 54.50 -22.17 -42.13
N ASP A 215 54.70 -20.89 -42.39
CA ASP A 215 55.80 -20.38 -43.24
C ASP A 215 57.16 -20.31 -42.50
N ILE A 216 57.20 -20.56 -41.18
CA ILE A 216 58.40 -20.52 -40.31
C ILE A 216 58.89 -21.94 -39.92
N LEU A 217 58.16 -22.99 -40.29
CA LEU A 217 58.53 -24.41 -40.15
C LEU A 217 59.05 -24.97 -41.47
#